data_AF-A0A2N1DBC3-F1
#
_entry.id   AF-A0A2N1DBC3-F1
#
_cell.length_a   1.000
_cell.length_b   1.000
_cell.length_c   1.000
_cell.angle_alpha   90.00
_cell.angle_beta   90.00
_cell.angle_gamma   90.00
#
_symmetry.space_group_name_H-M   'P 1'
#
loop_
_entity.id
_entity.type
_entity.pdbx_description
1 polymer ?
#
loop_
_entity_poly.entity_id
_entity_poly.type
_entity_poly.pdbx_seq_one_letter_code
_entity_poly.pdbx_strand_id
1 'polypeptide(L)' 'MLKLNQGFALISSRASYEMVSKASRVGMRYLVAVSAPTTLAIEVAKQIDLTLVGFARSGRQTHYS' A
#
# COMPACT_ATOMS: atom_id res chain seq x y z
N MET A 1 -22.06 -2.40 5.96
CA MET A 1 -20.68 -2.94 6.09
C MET A 1 -19.86 -2.40 4.92
N LEU A 2 -18.79 -1.64 5.20
CA LEU A 2 -17.94 -1.05 4.14
C LEU A 2 -17.18 -2.16 3.41
N LYS A 3 -17.23 -2.17 2.09
CA LYS A 3 -16.42 -3.06 1.25
C LYS A 3 -15.04 -2.43 1.06
N LEU A 4 -14.06 -2.84 1.87
CA LEU A 4 -12.69 -2.30 1.82
C LEU A 4 -11.92 -2.66 0.54
N ASN A 5 -12.48 -3.51 -0.32
CA ASN A 5 -11.93 -3.83 -1.64
C ASN A 5 -12.28 -2.80 -2.74
N GLN A 6 -13.11 -1.79 -2.45
CA GLN A 6 -13.50 -0.74 -3.40
C GLN A 6 -12.76 0.60 -3.16
N GLY A 7 -11.66 0.60 -2.41
CA GLY A 7 -10.89 1.80 -2.10
C GLY A 7 -9.43 1.51 -1.78
N PHE A 8 -8.77 2.50 -1.16
CA PHE A 8 -7.36 2.41 -0.78
C PHE A 8 -7.13 2.98 0.62
N ALA A 9 -6.09 2.49 1.30
CA ALA A 9 -5.56 3.15 2.49
C ALA A 9 -4.52 4.19 2.07
N LEU A 10 -4.69 5.44 2.51
CA LEU A 10 -3.69 6.49 2.39
C LEU A 10 -2.95 6.67 3.71
N ILE A 11 -1.63 6.60 3.68
CA ILE A 11 -0.78 6.81 4.86
C ILE A 11 0.22 7.95 4.61
N SER A 12 0.42 8.80 5.61
CA SER A 12 1.37 9.92 5.56
C SER A 12 2.83 9.49 5.75
N SER A 13 3.05 8.28 6.27
CA SER A 13 4.37 7.73 6.59
C SER A 13 5.01 6.99 5.41
N ARG A 14 6.18 6.38 5.67
CA ARG A 14 6.71 5.29 4.85
C ARG A 14 5.80 4.05 4.96
N ALA A 15 5.79 3.21 3.94
CA ALA A 15 5.15 1.90 4.01
C ALA A 15 6.13 0.84 4.52
N SER A 16 5.80 0.22 5.67
CA SER A 16 6.52 -0.94 6.20
C SER A 16 5.83 -2.25 5.79
N TYR A 17 6.52 -3.38 5.97
CA TYR A 17 5.94 -4.70 5.69
C TYR A 17 4.72 -4.98 6.59
N GLU A 18 4.74 -4.52 7.85
CA GLU A 18 3.60 -4.68 8.76
C GLU A 18 2.37 -3.95 8.25
N MET A 19 2.54 -2.77 7.64
CA MET A 19 1.43 -1.99 7.08
C MET A 19 0.80 -2.71 5.89
N VAL A 20 1.63 -3.22 4.98
CA VAL A 20 1.18 -4.04 3.84
C VAL A 20 0.42 -5.27 4.33
N SER A 21 0.98 -5.98 5.31
CA SER A 21 0.39 -7.18 5.90
C SER A 21 -0.94 -6.90 6.60
N LYS A 22 -1.05 -5.76 7.30
CA LYS A 22 -2.30 -5.33 7.95
C LYS A 22 -3.38 -4.97 6.94
N ALA A 23 -3.02 -4.25 5.88
CA ALA A 23 -3.94 -3.86 4.81
C ALA A 23 -4.55 -5.10 4.12
N SER A 24 -3.71 -6.07 3.76
CA SER A 24 -4.18 -7.34 3.16
C SER A 24 -5.11 -8.13 4.10
N ARG A 25 -4.78 -8.22 5.40
CA ARG A 25 -5.62 -8.92 6.40
C ARG A 25 -7.04 -8.39 6.53
N VAL A 26 -7.26 -7.11 6.26
CA VAL A 26 -8.60 -6.49 6.27
C VAL A 26 -9.26 -6.46 4.88
N GLY A 27 -8.65 -7.10 3.89
CA GLY A 27 -9.18 -7.22 2.53
C GLY A 27 -8.97 -5.97 1.66
N MET A 28 -8.05 -5.07 2.03
CA MET A 28 -7.66 -3.96 1.17
C MET A 28 -6.71 -4.44 0.07
N ARG A 29 -6.93 -3.94 -1.14
CA ARG A 29 -6.10 -4.24 -2.33
C ARG A 29 -5.07 -3.16 -2.65
N TYR A 30 -5.22 -1.97 -2.07
CA TYR A 30 -4.40 -0.79 -2.39
C TYR A 30 -3.89 -0.14 -1.11
N LEU A 31 -2.57 -0.01 -0.99
CA LEU A 31 -1.91 0.79 0.04
C LEU A 31 -1.10 1.91 -0.64
N VAL A 32 -1.42 3.16 -0.30
CA VAL A 32 -0.83 4.36 -0.87
C VAL A 32 -0.07 5.10 0.20
N ALA A 33 1.25 5.23 0.02
CA ALA A 33 2.13 5.94 0.93
C ALA A 33 2.60 7.27 0.33
N VAL A 34 2.50 8.32 1.16
CA VAL A 34 3.07 9.63 0.87
C VAL A 34 4.61 9.54 0.87
N SER A 35 5.24 8.64 1.64
CA SER A 35 6.70 8.48 1.62
C SER A 35 7.14 7.19 0.89
N ALA A 36 8.43 6.88 0.96
CA ALA A 36 9.01 5.68 0.36
C ALA A 36 8.51 4.39 1.04
N PRO A 37 8.29 3.29 0.31
CA PRO A 37 8.18 1.96 0.89
C PRO A 37 9.56 1.38 1.24
N THR A 38 9.61 0.39 2.14
CA THR A 38 10.83 -0.43 2.33
C THR A 38 10.90 -1.55 1.30
N THR A 39 12.10 -2.09 1.04
CA THR A 39 12.29 -3.24 0.12
C THR A 39 11.40 -4.42 0.52
N LEU A 40 11.39 -4.78 1.81
CA LEU A 40 10.55 -5.86 2.32
C LEU A 40 9.05 -5.59 2.13
N ALA A 41 8.61 -4.33 2.26
CA ALA A 41 7.22 -3.98 1.99
C ALA A 41 6.84 -4.23 0.52
N ILE A 42 7.74 -3.91 -0.42
CA ILE A 42 7.54 -4.13 -1.86
C ILE A 42 7.45 -5.63 -2.16
N GLU A 43 8.38 -6.44 -1.61
CA GLU A 43 8.40 -7.89 -1.80
C GLU A 43 7.11 -8.55 -1.30
N VAL A 44 6.70 -8.22 -0.08
CA VAL A 44 5.48 -8.75 0.53
C VAL A 44 4.24 -8.31 -0.27
N ALA A 45 4.18 -7.06 -0.74
CA ALA A 45 3.06 -6.58 -1.53
C ALA A 45 2.88 -7.36 -2.85
N LYS A 46 3.98 -7.70 -3.52
CA LYS A 46 3.96 -8.55 -4.73
C LYS A 46 3.50 -9.99 -4.43
N GLN A 47 3.91 -10.55 -3.30
CA GLN A 47 3.55 -11.92 -2.92
C GLN A 47 2.04 -12.08 -2.63
N ILE A 48 1.40 -11.03 -2.10
CA ILE A 48 0.01 -11.08 -1.66
C ILE A 48 -0.96 -10.38 -2.62
N ASP A 49 -0.50 -10.02 -3.83
CA ASP A 49 -1.27 -9.32 -4.86
C ASP A 49 -1.93 -8.03 -4.34
N LEU A 50 -1.17 -7.25 -3.56
CA LEU A 50 -1.56 -5.94 -3.06
C LEU A 50 -0.81 -4.86 -3.83
N THR A 51 -1.54 -3.91 -4.42
CA THR A 51 -0.95 -2.76 -5.12
C THR A 51 -0.37 -1.78 -4.11
N LEU A 52 0.95 -1.62 -4.13
CA LEU A 52 1.68 -0.68 -3.27
C LEU A 52 2.13 0.53 -4.08
N VAL A 53 1.68 1.70 -3.65
CA VAL A 53 2.07 2.99 -4.23
C VAL A 53 2.89 3.76 -3.21
N GLY A 54 4.03 4.32 -3.65
CA GLY A 54 4.87 5.21 -2.85
C GLY A 54 4.99 6.60 -3.46
N PHE A 55 5.54 7.53 -2.69
CA PHE A 55 5.76 8.92 -3.10
C PHE A 55 4.49 9.63 -3.62
N ALA A 56 3.31 9.27 -3.12
CA ALA A 56 2.05 9.82 -3.58
C ALA A 56 1.92 11.32 -3.27
N ARG A 57 1.80 12.14 -4.31
CA ARG A 57 1.62 13.60 -4.29
C ARG A 57 0.59 13.98 -5.34
N SER A 58 0.14 15.23 -5.31
CA SER A 58 -0.71 15.77 -6.38
C SER A 58 -0.03 15.58 -7.73
N GLY A 59 -0.70 14.85 -8.64
CA GLY A 59 -0.22 14.58 -9.99
C GLY A 59 1.02 13.65 -10.10
N ARG A 60 1.49 13.03 -9.02
CA ARG A 60 2.67 12.16 -9.07
C ARG A 60 2.63 11.03 -8.05
N GLN A 61 2.97 9.82 -8.49
CA GLN A 61 3.14 8.66 -7.63
C GLN A 61 4.03 7.61 -8.31
N THR A 62 4.52 6.64 -7.54
CA THR A 62 5.30 5.50 -8.06
C THR A 62 4.64 4.20 -7.66
N HIS A 63 4.38 3.32 -8.63
CA HIS A 63 3.81 2.00 -8.43
C HIS A 63 4.93 0.97 -8.22
N TYR A 64 4.79 0.10 -7.21
CA TYR A 64 5.83 -0.88 -6.82
C TYR A 64 5.41 -2.34 -6.95
N SER A 65 4.11 -2.63 -6.89
CA SER A 65 3.49 -3.95 -7.05
C SER A 65 2.13 -3.84 -7.70
#